data_AF-A0A0W8G8Q2-F1
#
_entry.id   AF-A0A0W8G8Q2-F1
#
_cell.length_a   1.000
_cell.length_b   1.000
_cell.length_c   1.000
_cell.angle_alpha   90.00
_cell.angle_beta   90.00
_cell.angle_gamma   90.00
#
_symmetry.space_group_name_H-M   'P 1'
#
loop_
_entity.id
_entity.type
_entity.pdbx_description
1 polymer ?
#
loop_
_entity_poly.entity_id
_entity_poly.type
_entity_poly.pdbx_seq_one_letter_code
_entity_poly.pdbx_strand_id
1 'polypeptide(L)'
;MSGTMVGFRCPKNVGGLNVPGWHLHFISDPDASGRRVGGHVLAARTGTVAAEVADLRRVEMAFPKQGDFDATPEAGTAKPIKGEAVGHD
;
A
#
# COMPACT_ATOMS: atom_id res chain seq x y z
N MET A 1 -10.60 -15.12 -12.75
CA MET A 1 -9.56 -15.33 -11.73
C MET A 1 -10.19 -15.06 -10.38
N SER A 2 -9.90 -15.89 -9.39
CA SER A 2 -10.36 -15.73 -8.00
C SER A 2 -9.18 -15.42 -7.09
N GLY A 3 -9.42 -14.73 -5.99
CA GLY A 3 -8.40 -14.34 -5.04
C GLY A 3 -8.93 -13.34 -4.01
N THR A 4 -8.01 -12.81 -3.22
CA THR A 4 -8.33 -11.88 -2.13
C THR A 4 -7.66 -10.54 -2.37
N MET A 5 -8.43 -9.47 -2.20
CA MET A 5 -7.90 -8.10 -2.12
C MET A 5 -7.83 -7.68 -0.65
N VAL A 6 -6.69 -7.12 -0.24
CA VAL A 6 -6.45 -6.68 1.13
C VAL A 6 -5.76 -5.34 1.13
N GLY A 7 -6.07 -4.49 2.11
CA GLY A 7 -5.39 -3.22 2.27
C GLY A 7 -6.11 -2.29 3.22
N PHE A 8 -5.77 -1.01 3.16
CA PHE A 8 -6.26 0.01 4.07
C PHE A 8 -6.93 1.15 3.30
N ARG A 9 -7.90 1.77 3.97
CA ARG A 9 -8.39 3.09 3.59
C ARG A 9 -7.95 4.12 4.61
N CYS A 10 -7.03 5.00 4.21
CA CYS A 10 -6.49 6.01 5.11
C CYS A 10 -7.14 7.40 4.89
N PRO A 11 -7.32 8.20 5.96
CA PRO A 11 -7.78 9.58 5.86
C PRO A 11 -6.87 10.46 4.97
N LYS A 12 -7.41 11.55 4.42
CA LYS A 12 -6.62 12.45 3.55
C LYS A 12 -5.42 13.11 4.25
N ASN A 13 -5.49 13.29 5.56
CA ASN A 13 -4.48 14.02 6.34
C ASN A 13 -3.30 13.16 6.82
N VAL A 14 -3.17 11.90 6.40
CA VAL A 14 -2.01 11.04 6.76
C VAL A 14 -0.94 10.95 5.67
N GLY A 15 -0.97 11.86 4.68
CA GLY A 15 0.03 11.91 3.61
C GLY A 15 1.45 12.04 4.16
N GLY A 16 2.39 11.32 3.54
CA GLY A 16 3.79 11.22 4.00
C GLY A 16 4.04 10.13 5.05
N LEU A 17 3.02 9.78 5.86
CA LEU A 17 3.08 8.66 6.81
C LEU A 17 2.58 7.35 6.18
N ASN A 18 1.50 7.45 5.39
CA ASN A 18 0.89 6.35 4.66
C ASN A 18 0.27 6.88 3.35
N VAL A 19 -0.36 6.01 2.57
CA VAL A 19 -1.03 6.33 1.31
C VAL A 19 -2.49 6.74 1.59
N PRO A 20 -2.89 8.00 1.37
CA PRO A 20 -4.28 8.43 1.53
C PRO A 20 -5.24 7.72 0.57
N GLY A 21 -6.50 7.54 0.99
CA GLY A 21 -7.47 6.82 0.18
C GLY A 21 -7.27 5.31 0.26
N TRP A 22 -7.60 4.59 -0.81
CA TRP A 22 -7.47 3.13 -0.86
C TRP A 22 -6.07 2.72 -1.31
N HIS A 23 -5.37 1.96 -0.47
CA HIS A 23 -4.14 1.26 -0.83
C HIS A 23 -4.38 -0.24 -0.72
N LEU A 24 -4.52 -0.89 -1.87
CA LEU A 24 -4.97 -2.28 -1.97
C LEU A 24 -3.94 -3.13 -2.69
N HIS A 25 -3.75 -4.35 -2.20
CA HIS A 25 -2.96 -5.40 -2.82
C HIS A 25 -3.87 -6.58 -3.12
N PHE A 26 -3.52 -7.38 -4.12
CA PHE A 26 -4.27 -8.57 -4.51
C PHE A 26 -3.35 -9.80 -4.54
N ILE A 27 -3.91 -10.95 -4.17
CA ILE A 27 -3.27 -12.26 -4.37
C ILE A 27 -4.32 -13.26 -4.90
N SER A 28 -3.97 -13.98 -5.95
CA SER A 28 -4.83 -15.01 -6.53
C SER A 28 -4.88 -16.27 -5.66
N ASP A 29 -5.93 -17.06 -5.87
CA ASP A 29 -5.91 -18.48 -5.51
C ASP A 29 -4.82 -19.22 -6.29
N PRO A 30 -4.33 -20.38 -5.82
CA PRO A 30 -3.36 -21.18 -6.56
C PRO A 30 -3.94 -21.62 -7.91
N ASP A 31 -3.13 -21.56 -8.97
CA ASP A 31 -3.44 -22.23 -10.23
C ASP A 31 -3.23 -23.76 -10.10
N ALA A 32 -3.46 -24.49 -11.20
CA ALA A 32 -3.32 -25.96 -11.20
C ALA A 32 -1.89 -26.46 -10.91
N SER A 33 -0.86 -25.61 -11.05
CA SER A 33 0.51 -25.94 -10.63
C SER A 33 0.87 -25.42 -9.24
N GLY A 34 -0.11 -24.85 -8.53
CA GLY A 34 0.04 -24.31 -7.18
C GLY A 34 0.62 -22.89 -7.13
N ARG A 35 0.84 -22.24 -8.28
CA ARG A 35 1.41 -20.88 -8.31
C ARG A 35 0.34 -19.83 -8.09
N ARG A 36 0.75 -18.70 -7.52
CA ARG A 36 -0.10 -17.54 -7.27
C ARG A 36 0.45 -16.32 -8.00
N VAL A 37 -0.45 -15.41 -8.38
CA VAL A 37 -0.10 -14.10 -8.93
C VAL A 37 -0.72 -13.01 -8.08
N GLY A 38 -0.03 -11.89 -7.93
CA GLY A 38 -0.48 -10.80 -7.07
C GLY A 38 0.33 -9.52 -7.25
N GLY A 39 -0.02 -8.50 -6.49
CA GLY A 39 0.69 -7.23 -6.47
C GLY A 39 -0.17 -6.04 -6.04
N HIS A 40 0.39 -4.85 -6.25
CA HIS A 40 -0.27 -3.58 -5.99
C HIS A 40 -1.40 -3.32 -7.01
N VAL A 41 -2.56 -2.90 -6.53
CA VAL A 41 -3.76 -2.71 -7.37
C VAL A 41 -3.82 -1.27 -7.84
N LEU A 42 -3.68 -1.08 -9.15
CA LEU A 42 -3.89 0.23 -9.81
C LEU A 42 -5.35 0.44 -10.21
N ALA A 43 -6.01 -0.62 -10.66
CA ALA A 43 -7.41 -0.66 -11.02
C ALA A 43 -7.92 -2.10 -10.98
N ALA A 44 -9.20 -2.28 -10.69
CA ALA A 44 -9.84 -3.58 -10.73
C ALA A 44 -11.29 -3.46 -11.22
N ARG A 45 -11.78 -4.52 -11.86
CA ARG A 45 -13.20 -4.76 -12.09
C ARG A 45 -13.53 -6.10 -11.49
N THR A 46 -14.53 -6.14 -10.62
CA THR A 46 -14.98 -7.37 -9.95
C THR A 46 -16.42 -7.67 -10.31
N GLY A 47 -16.79 -8.94 -10.22
CA GLY A 47 -18.20 -9.33 -10.11
C GLY A 47 -18.68 -9.16 -8.68
N THR A 48 -19.53 -10.09 -8.23
CA THR A 48 -19.92 -10.21 -6.82
C THR A 48 -18.72 -10.61 -5.96
N VAL A 49 -18.52 -9.90 -4.85
CA VAL A 49 -17.48 -10.16 -3.86
C VAL A 49 -18.09 -10.17 -2.46
N ALA A 50 -17.50 -10.95 -1.56
CA ALA A 50 -17.68 -10.74 -0.12
C ALA A 50 -16.67 -9.69 0.34
N ALA A 51 -17.12 -8.72 1.13
CA ALA A 51 -16.27 -7.65 1.64
C ALA A 51 -16.46 -7.51 3.15
N GLU A 52 -15.35 -7.37 3.86
CA GLU A 52 -15.32 -7.14 5.30
C GLU A 52 -14.45 -5.91 5.58
N VAL A 53 -14.85 -5.11 6.56
CA VAL A 53 -14.16 -3.87 6.95
C VAL A 53 -14.06 -3.82 8.46
N ALA A 54 -12.86 -3.49 8.95
CA ALA A 54 -12.64 -3.18 10.36
C ALA A 54 -12.33 -1.68 10.52
N ASP A 55 -13.08 -1.01 11.37
CA ASP A 55 -12.83 0.39 11.72
C ASP A 55 -11.70 0.48 12.76
N LEU A 56 -10.53 0.95 12.31
CA LEU A 56 -9.36 1.14 13.16
C LEU A 56 -9.20 2.62 13.50
N ARG A 57 -9.11 2.94 14.80
CA ARG A 57 -8.94 4.32 15.31
C ARG A 57 -7.58 4.58 15.93
N ARG A 58 -6.68 3.59 15.89
CA ARG A 58 -5.31 3.69 16.40
C ARG A 58 -4.34 3.31 15.29
N VAL A 59 -3.28 4.11 15.16
CA VAL A 59 -2.11 3.79 14.36
C VAL A 59 -0.94 3.66 15.30
N GLU A 60 -0.21 2.55 15.20
CA GLU A 60 1.04 2.33 15.90
C GLU A 60 2.16 2.31 14.88
N MET A 61 3.21 3.09 15.13
CA MET A 61 4.37 3.21 14.25
C MET A 61 5.62 2.78 14.99
N ALA A 62 6.34 1.85 14.39
CA ALA A 62 7.68 1.48 14.80
C ALA A 62 8.67 1.93 13.73
N PHE A 63 9.64 2.75 14.11
CA PHE A 63 10.70 3.17 13.20
C PHE A 63 11.74 2.06 13.02
N PRO A 64 12.35 1.92 11.83
CA PRO A 64 13.48 1.02 11.62
C PRO A 64 14.61 1.35 12.58
N LYS A 65 15.24 0.34 13.18
CA LYS A 65 16.30 0.54 14.19
C LYS A 65 17.72 0.64 13.61
N GLN A 66 17.90 0.39 12.30
CA GLN A 66 19.21 0.21 11.67
C GLN A 66 19.15 0.53 10.17
N GLY A 67 20.20 1.17 9.64
CA GLY A 67 20.44 1.36 8.21
C GLY A 67 20.26 2.80 7.72
N ASP A 68 20.00 2.94 6.42
CA ASP A 68 19.89 4.24 5.71
C ASP A 68 18.77 5.15 6.22
N PHE A 69 17.86 4.63 7.06
CA PHE A 69 16.76 5.41 7.64
C PHE A 69 17.26 6.56 8.52
N ASP A 70 18.22 6.31 9.42
CA ASP A 70 18.76 7.36 10.30
C ASP A 70 19.66 8.36 9.54
N ALA A 71 20.19 7.92 8.39
CA ALA A 71 20.97 8.75 7.49
C ALA A 71 20.11 9.48 6.44
N THR A 72 18.79 9.25 6.44
CA THR A 72 17.88 9.88 5.49
C THR A 72 17.84 11.38 5.77
N PRO A 73 18.11 12.25 4.76
CA PRO A 73 18.02 13.68 4.94
C PRO A 73 16.62 14.10 5.40
N GLU A 74 16.53 15.24 6.08
CA GLU A 74 15.24 15.80 6.47
C GLU A 74 14.30 15.88 5.27
N ALA A 75 13.02 15.57 5.49
CA ALA A 75 12.02 15.57 4.43
C ALA A 75 12.04 16.91 3.66
N GLY A 76 12.16 16.84 2.33
CA GLY A 76 12.25 18.01 1.46
C GLY A 76 13.66 18.56 1.24
N THR A 77 14.69 18.02 1.90
CA THR A 77 16.11 18.41 1.70
C THR A 77 16.87 17.46 0.78
N ALA A 78 16.34 16.26 0.55
CA ALA A 78 16.92 15.29 -0.37
C ALA A 78 16.82 15.78 -1.83
N LYS A 79 17.88 15.58 -2.63
CA LYS A 79 17.81 15.79 -4.08
C LYS A 79 16.78 14.82 -4.67
N PRO A 80 15.83 15.27 -5.51
CA PRO A 80 14.84 14.39 -6.12
C PRO A 80 15.52 13.24 -6.86
N ILE A 81 15.06 12.01 -6.62
CA ILE A 81 15.48 10.86 -7.40
C ILE A 81 14.79 10.97 -8.76
N LYS A 82 15.57 11.02 -9.84
CA LYS A 82 15.06 11.20 -11.20
C LYS A 82 14.20 9.98 -11.58
N GLY A 83 12.87 10.13 -11.62
CA GLY A 83 11.93 9.09 -12.03
C GLY A 83 10.86 8.73 -11.00
N GLU A 84 10.92 9.26 -9.77
CA GLU A 84 9.80 9.11 -8.84
C GLU A 84 8.70 10.12 -9.19
N ALA A 85 7.51 9.60 -9.51
CA ALA A 85 6.31 10.41 -9.67
C ALA A 85 6.00 11.08 -8.32
N VAL A 86 6.29 12.37 -8.23
CA VAL A 86 5.83 13.22 -7.15
C VAL A 86 4.31 13.31 -7.27
N GLY A 87 3.60 12.62 -6.38
CA GLY A 87 2.20 12.89 -6.06
C GLY A 87 1.17 12.35 -7.04
N HIS A 88 0.28 11.51 -6.52
CA HIS A 88 -1.07 11.38 -7.05
C HIS A 88 -1.87 12.58 -6.54
N ASP A 89 -2.13 13.54 -7.43
CA ASP A 89 -3.29 14.43 -7.31
C ASP A 89 -4.59 13.68 -7.67
#